data_AF-A0ABD0PF89-F1
#
_entry.id   AF-A0ABD0PF89-F1
#
_cell.length_a   1.000
_cell.length_b   1.000
_cell.length_c   1.000
_cell.angle_alpha   90.00
_cell.angle_beta   90.00
_cell.angle_gamma   90.00
#
_symmetry.space_group_name_H-M   'P 1'
#
loop_
_entity.id
_entity.type
_entity.pdbx_description
1 polymer ?
#
loop_
_entity_poly.entity_id
_entity_poly.type
_entity_poly.pdbx_seq_one_letter_code
_entity_poly.pdbx_strand_id
1 'polypeptide(L)'
;DDGYEQISSDEEDLESGAFKLPAFDLDYTPEDLASLPTVQYDPYERELRPLQHFTPPHLTRYEAELKRLKTVDIQDSSSLWAESAAKLSELLEAWGEGQGTERGAGWVTALEEIPAFLLKGISFLSIKDPDGMSGKLRQLVDWSCEALNLDFALAQPIALNLRQLKAGTKLASALADCGAQAAQYLLEKGIVGSLLGLLFAEHVSSTLKLNVLRSLDSIISEPQGVEALLRDRHHDNDGTSGYQRLLDLFLLDQTVRVATAGAAILHKGHFYEVLTDLQRTASVWAERHPTVGEVGEREGSESEREAGERDRESAEREGDERERETPEVERESPMDIDTLLESASLSEGDLERLQGLLEELLHLLETAPHCMVQPPGKAFPTSARITGPPERDDPYPTLY
;
A
#
# COMPACT_ATOMS: atom_id res chain seq x y z
N ASP A 1 24.33 18.89 51.30
CA ASP A 1 24.38 19.68 50.07
C ASP A 1 24.33 18.67 48.93
N ASP A 2 23.14 18.12 48.72
CA ASP A 2 22.84 17.13 47.68
C ASP A 2 22.02 17.86 46.61
N GLY A 3 22.68 18.16 45.50
CA GLY A 3 22.17 18.97 44.38
C GLY A 3 21.15 18.23 43.50
N TYR A 4 20.05 17.81 44.09
CA TYR A 4 18.84 17.48 43.33
C TYR A 4 17.91 18.69 43.35
N GLU A 5 17.83 19.39 42.23
CA GLU A 5 16.74 20.34 42.00
C GLU A 5 15.42 19.55 41.99
N GLN A 6 14.53 19.90 42.92
CA GLN A 6 13.16 19.42 42.93
C GLN A 6 12.45 20.03 41.73
N ILE A 7 12.07 19.17 40.78
CA ILE A 7 11.24 19.57 39.64
C ILE A 7 9.86 19.90 40.20
N SER A 8 9.54 21.19 40.28
CA SER A 8 8.22 21.71 40.58
C SER A 8 7.28 21.36 39.43
N SER A 9 6.48 20.29 39.57
CA SER A 9 5.39 20.01 38.64
C SER A 9 4.24 20.97 38.94
N ASP A 10 4.24 22.14 38.31
CA ASP A 10 3.01 22.87 38.02
C ASP A 10 2.25 22.05 36.95
N GLU A 11 1.69 20.92 37.37
CA GLU A 11 0.56 20.35 36.65
C GLU A 11 -0.66 21.13 37.13
N GLU A 12 -0.98 22.19 36.39
CA GLU A 12 -2.37 22.63 36.30
C GLU A 12 -3.18 21.38 35.92
N ASP A 13 -4.16 21.05 36.76
CA ASP A 13 -5.18 20.03 36.51
C ASP A 13 -5.85 20.31 35.16
N LEU A 14 -5.22 19.87 34.08
CA LEU A 14 -5.88 19.59 32.82
C LEU A 14 -6.71 18.36 33.13
N GLU A 15 -7.92 18.60 33.65
CA GLU A 15 -8.99 17.62 33.75
C GLU A 15 -8.90 16.75 32.52
N SER A 16 -8.37 15.54 32.72
CA SER A 16 -8.35 14.53 31.70
C SER A 16 -9.80 14.38 31.31
N GLY A 17 -10.16 14.94 30.15
CA GLY A 17 -11.42 14.70 29.47
C GLY A 17 -11.40 13.25 29.04
N ALA A 18 -11.45 12.35 30.03
CA ALA A 18 -11.85 10.98 29.86
C ALA A 18 -13.21 11.09 29.20
N PHE A 19 -13.21 10.89 27.90
CA PHE A 19 -14.41 10.77 27.10
C PHE A 19 -15.13 9.57 27.70
N LYS A 20 -16.00 9.82 28.69
CA LYS A 20 -16.90 8.82 29.22
C LYS A 20 -17.86 8.55 28.07
N LEU A 21 -17.53 7.55 27.26
CA LEU A 21 -18.52 6.86 26.47
C LEU A 21 -19.71 6.65 27.41
N PRO A 22 -20.91 7.13 27.07
CA PRO A 22 -22.10 6.75 27.82
C PRO A 22 -22.06 5.24 27.90
N ALA A 23 -22.13 4.68 29.10
CA ALA A 23 -22.34 3.25 29.23
C ALA A 23 -23.66 2.97 28.51
N PHE A 24 -23.58 2.40 27.31
CA PHE A 24 -24.73 1.86 26.61
C PHE A 24 -25.10 0.57 27.33
N ASP A 25 -25.65 0.74 28.53
CA ASP A 25 -26.24 -0.33 29.34
C ASP A 25 -27.66 -0.57 28.79
N LEU A 26 -27.69 -1.06 27.55
CA LEU A 26 -28.90 -1.56 26.91
C LEU A 26 -28.83 -3.08 26.99
N ASP A 27 -29.40 -3.61 28.07
CA ASP A 27 -29.65 -5.04 28.24
C ASP A 27 -30.72 -5.48 27.24
N TYR A 28 -30.31 -5.78 26.01
CA TYR A 28 -31.20 -6.39 25.02
C TYR A 28 -31.56 -7.80 25.48
N THR A 29 -32.84 -8.07 25.73
CA THR A 29 -33.30 -9.45 25.92
C THR A 29 -33.38 -10.16 24.56
N PRO A 30 -33.27 -11.50 24.51
CA PRO A 30 -33.48 -12.26 23.28
C PRO A 30 -34.83 -11.95 22.62
N GLU A 31 -35.86 -11.67 23.43
CA GLU A 31 -37.18 -11.24 22.97
C GLU A 31 -37.16 -9.85 22.32
N ASP A 32 -36.34 -8.92 22.81
CA ASP A 32 -36.19 -7.58 22.20
C ASP A 32 -35.53 -7.65 20.82
N LEU A 33 -34.49 -8.48 20.65
CA LEU A 33 -33.84 -8.71 19.36
C LEU A 33 -34.74 -9.45 18.37
N ALA A 34 -35.55 -10.38 18.86
CA ALA A 34 -36.53 -11.11 18.05
C ALA A 34 -37.77 -10.28 17.68
N SER A 35 -38.04 -9.20 18.42
CA SER A 35 -39.13 -8.25 18.15
C SER A 35 -38.80 -7.21 17.09
N LEU A 36 -37.52 -7.12 16.69
CA LEU A 36 -37.12 -6.29 15.57
C LEU A 36 -37.82 -6.84 14.32
N PRO A 37 -38.59 -6.02 13.58
CA PRO A 37 -39.14 -6.45 12.32
C PRO A 37 -37.97 -6.97 11.47
N THR A 38 -38.15 -8.09 10.79
CA THR A 38 -37.23 -8.55 9.74
C THR A 38 -37.28 -7.53 8.62
N VAL A 39 -36.63 -6.38 8.83
CA VAL A 39 -36.35 -5.43 7.78
C VAL A 39 -35.39 -6.19 6.90
N GLN A 40 -35.83 -6.49 5.68
CA GLN A 40 -34.98 -7.02 4.65
C GLN A 40 -33.84 -6.00 4.51
N TYR A 41 -32.68 -6.31 5.09
CA TYR A 41 -31.52 -5.45 5.00
C TYR A 41 -31.03 -5.57 3.57
N ASP A 42 -31.41 -4.60 2.74
CA ASP A 42 -30.84 -4.47 1.41
C ASP A 42 -29.54 -3.64 1.52
N PRO A 43 -28.36 -4.25 1.40
CA PRO A 43 -27.10 -3.53 1.42
C PRO A 43 -26.97 -2.53 0.26
N TYR A 44 -27.74 -2.69 -0.83
CA TYR A 44 -27.69 -1.83 -2.01
C TYR A 44 -28.53 -0.54 -1.85
N GLU A 45 -29.45 -0.49 -0.88
CA GLU A 45 -30.22 0.73 -0.56
C GLU A 45 -29.47 1.68 0.40
N ARG A 46 -28.29 1.29 0.88
CA ARG A 46 -27.50 2.04 1.88
C ARG A 46 -26.22 2.59 1.28
N GLU A 47 -26.15 3.90 1.11
CA GLU A 47 -24.92 4.60 0.74
C GLU A 47 -24.07 4.88 2.00
N LEU A 48 -22.92 4.20 2.10
CA LEU A 48 -21.93 4.48 3.14
C LEU A 48 -21.19 5.77 2.80
N ARG A 49 -21.36 6.82 3.62
CA ARG A 49 -20.62 8.07 3.44
C ARG A 49 -19.16 7.94 3.89
N PRO A 50 -18.21 8.58 3.20
CA PRO A 50 -16.81 8.60 3.63
C PRO A 50 -16.65 9.14 5.06
N LEU A 51 -15.72 8.55 5.82
CA LEU A 51 -15.34 9.06 7.14
C LEU A 51 -14.78 10.48 7.00
N GLN A 52 -15.29 11.40 7.81
CA GLN A 52 -14.95 12.83 7.71
C GLN A 52 -13.64 13.21 8.42
N HIS A 53 -13.23 12.42 9.41
CA HIS A 53 -12.12 12.76 10.32
C HIS A 53 -10.94 11.80 10.23
N PHE A 54 -11.11 10.65 9.59
CA PHE A 54 -10.10 9.62 9.50
C PHE A 54 -9.56 9.55 8.09
N THR A 55 -8.23 9.63 7.96
CA THR A 55 -7.54 9.32 6.71
C THR A 55 -7.72 7.82 6.46
N PRO A 56 -8.31 7.43 5.31
CA PRO A 56 -8.37 6.02 4.97
C PRO A 56 -6.99 5.37 4.99
N PRO A 57 -6.84 4.16 5.57
CA PRO A 57 -5.53 3.53 5.79
C PRO A 57 -4.81 3.15 4.50
N HIS A 58 -5.51 3.15 3.36
CA HIS A 58 -4.92 2.90 2.04
C HIS A 58 -4.29 4.15 1.41
N LEU A 59 -4.52 5.34 1.97
CA LEU A 59 -3.96 6.56 1.39
C LEU A 59 -2.53 6.77 1.85
N THR A 60 -1.66 6.99 0.89
CA THR A 60 -0.28 7.38 1.16
C THR A 60 -0.21 8.80 1.72
N ARG A 61 0.90 9.11 2.41
CA ARG A 61 1.20 10.48 2.87
C ARG A 61 1.17 11.50 1.74
N TYR A 62 1.62 11.10 0.54
CA TYR A 62 1.58 11.93 -0.66
C TYR A 62 0.15 12.22 -1.12
N GLU A 63 -0.71 11.22 -1.18
CA GLU A 63 -2.11 11.40 -1.55
C GLU A 63 -2.89 12.23 -0.53
N ALA A 64 -2.57 12.09 0.76
CA ALA A 64 -3.11 12.93 1.81
C ALA A 64 -2.74 14.41 1.59
N GLU A 65 -1.48 14.71 1.26
CA GLU A 65 -1.04 16.07 0.94
C GLU A 65 -1.70 16.62 -0.33
N LEU A 66 -1.85 15.80 -1.39
CA LEU A 66 -2.61 16.19 -2.58
C LEU A 66 -4.07 16.53 -2.27
N LYS A 67 -4.72 15.79 -1.36
CA LYS A 67 -6.09 16.09 -0.93
C LYS A 67 -6.15 17.42 -0.18
N ARG A 68 -5.17 17.73 0.67
CA ARG A 68 -5.10 19.01 1.38
C ARG A 68 -4.92 20.18 0.41
N LEU A 69 -4.06 20.04 -0.60
CA LEU A 69 -3.83 21.07 -1.61
C LEU A 69 -5.09 21.46 -2.39
N LYS A 70 -6.09 20.57 -2.53
CA LYS A 70 -7.38 20.92 -3.15
C LYS A 70 -8.19 21.97 -2.39
N THR A 71 -7.88 22.17 -1.10
CA THR A 71 -8.57 23.14 -0.23
C THR A 71 -7.81 24.45 -0.03
N VAL A 72 -6.58 24.54 -0.56
CA VAL A 72 -5.68 25.68 -0.37
C VAL A 72 -5.57 26.47 -1.69
N ASP A 73 -5.38 27.79 -1.60
CA ASP A 73 -5.08 28.60 -2.77
C ASP A 73 -3.64 28.35 -3.25
N ILE A 74 -3.51 27.67 -4.40
CA ILE A 74 -2.23 27.30 -5.01
C ILE A 74 -1.45 28.52 -5.50
N GLN A 75 -2.10 29.68 -5.66
CA GLN A 75 -1.44 30.93 -6.05
C GLN A 75 -0.73 31.61 -4.87
N ASP A 76 -0.99 31.19 -3.63
CA ASP A 76 -0.33 31.74 -2.46
C ASP A 76 1.14 31.26 -2.38
N SER A 77 2.05 32.17 -2.77
CA SER A 77 3.49 31.97 -2.69
C SER A 77 4.05 31.91 -1.27
N SER A 78 3.27 32.31 -0.26
CA SER A 78 3.66 32.24 1.16
C SER A 78 3.20 30.95 1.85
N SER A 79 2.55 30.04 1.11
CA SER A 79 2.16 28.74 1.63
C SER A 79 3.38 27.85 1.91
N LEU A 80 3.28 27.01 2.95
CA LEU A 80 4.35 26.06 3.32
C LEU A 80 4.73 25.11 2.18
N TRP A 81 3.78 24.79 1.30
CA TRP A 81 3.99 23.98 0.10
C TRP A 81 4.82 24.74 -0.95
N ALA A 82 4.49 25.99 -1.22
CA ALA A 82 5.25 26.84 -2.13
C ALA A 82 6.68 27.08 -1.63
N GLU A 83 6.85 27.34 -0.33
CA GLU A 83 8.18 27.48 0.30
C GLU A 83 9.00 26.18 0.17
N SER A 84 8.38 25.02 0.44
CA SER A 84 9.05 23.72 0.31
C SER A 84 9.47 23.44 -1.14
N ALA A 85 8.60 23.74 -2.11
CA ALA A 85 8.88 23.58 -3.54
C ALA A 85 9.99 24.52 -4.02
N ALA A 86 10.00 25.77 -3.55
CA ALA A 86 11.03 26.75 -3.84
C ALA A 86 12.38 26.30 -3.27
N LYS A 87 12.42 25.86 -2.01
CA LYS A 87 13.66 25.40 -1.38
C LYS A 87 14.21 24.13 -2.04
N LEU A 88 13.33 23.20 -2.42
CA LEU A 88 13.72 22.00 -3.17
C LEU A 88 14.33 22.37 -4.53
N SER A 89 13.73 23.32 -5.24
CA SER A 89 14.24 23.78 -6.53
C SER A 89 15.60 24.50 -6.39
N GLU A 90 15.74 25.35 -5.38
CA GLU A 90 17.01 26.03 -5.07
C GLU A 90 18.14 25.01 -4.83
N LEU A 91 17.89 23.98 -4.01
CA LEU A 91 18.88 22.94 -3.72
C LEU A 91 19.26 22.13 -4.97
N LEU A 92 18.27 21.80 -5.82
CA LEU A 92 18.50 21.05 -7.06
C LEU A 92 19.23 21.85 -8.13
N GLU A 93 18.99 23.16 -8.21
CA GLU A 93 19.67 24.07 -9.12
C GLU A 93 21.11 24.33 -8.67
N ALA A 94 21.33 24.52 -7.37
CA ALA A 94 22.66 24.77 -6.80
C ALA A 94 23.65 23.61 -7.00
N TRP A 95 23.13 22.37 -7.04
CA TRP A 95 23.96 21.15 -7.15
C TRP A 95 23.61 20.28 -8.37
N GLY A 96 22.90 20.85 -9.35
CA GLY A 96 22.52 20.18 -10.59
C GLY A 96 23.70 19.89 -11.52
N GLU A 97 23.40 19.36 -12.71
CA GLU A 97 24.39 19.00 -13.75
C GLU A 97 25.06 20.24 -14.36
N GLY A 98 25.92 20.88 -13.58
CA GLY A 98 26.98 21.77 -14.05
C GLY A 98 28.30 21.01 -14.11
N GLN A 99 29.10 21.21 -15.15
CA GLN A 99 30.43 20.60 -15.25
C GLN A 99 31.31 21.06 -14.08
N GLY A 100 31.65 20.13 -13.19
CA GLY A 100 32.63 20.35 -12.11
C GLY A 100 32.06 20.53 -10.71
N THR A 101 30.77 20.24 -10.47
CA THR A 101 30.23 20.25 -9.10
C THR A 101 30.81 19.08 -8.32
N GLU A 102 31.88 19.32 -7.56
CA GLU A 102 32.42 18.32 -6.64
C GLU A 102 31.34 17.90 -5.65
N ARG A 103 31.04 16.59 -5.65
CA ARG A 103 30.14 15.92 -4.71
C ARG A 103 30.78 15.80 -3.33
N GLY A 104 31.11 16.95 -2.75
CA GLY A 104 31.78 17.08 -1.46
C GLY A 104 30.80 17.37 -0.32
N ALA A 105 31.31 18.01 0.73
CA ALA A 105 30.55 18.27 1.96
C ALA A 105 29.25 19.07 1.74
N GLY A 106 29.25 20.05 0.84
CA GLY A 106 28.07 20.87 0.56
C GLY A 106 26.93 20.08 -0.08
N TRP A 107 27.25 19.17 -1.01
CA TRP A 107 26.27 18.29 -1.63
C TRP A 107 25.65 17.33 -0.61
N VAL A 108 26.47 16.75 0.28
CA VAL A 108 25.96 15.88 1.35
C VAL A 108 25.06 16.63 2.32
N THR A 109 25.38 17.88 2.66
CA THR A 109 24.48 18.72 3.46
C THR A 109 23.15 18.97 2.74
N ALA A 110 23.17 19.23 1.42
CA ALA A 110 21.94 19.36 0.64
C ALA A 110 21.11 18.06 0.66
N LEU A 111 21.74 16.89 0.51
CA LEU A 111 21.07 15.59 0.63
C LEU A 111 20.42 15.37 2.00
N GLU A 112 21.03 15.86 3.07
CA GLU A 112 20.48 15.76 4.43
C GLU A 112 19.26 16.67 4.63
N GLU A 113 19.18 17.79 3.92
CA GLU A 113 18.08 18.76 3.99
C GLU A 113 16.86 18.40 3.13
N ILE A 114 17.09 17.84 1.93
CA ILE A 114 16.04 17.54 0.94
C ILE A 114 14.82 16.80 1.52
N PRO A 115 14.97 15.72 2.32
CA PRO A 115 13.83 14.96 2.82
C PRO A 115 12.79 15.79 3.58
N ALA A 116 13.20 16.89 4.22
CA ALA A 116 12.29 17.77 4.97
C ALA A 116 11.32 18.55 4.07
N PHE A 117 11.72 18.80 2.81
CA PHE A 117 10.94 19.58 1.84
C PHE A 117 10.24 18.71 0.79
N LEU A 118 10.64 17.43 0.69
CA LEU A 118 10.31 16.59 -0.44
C LEU A 118 8.80 16.35 -0.61
N LEU A 119 8.11 15.86 0.43
CA LEU A 119 6.70 15.47 0.33
C LEU A 119 5.78 16.64 -0.06
N LYS A 120 5.93 17.78 0.63
CA LYS A 120 5.18 19.01 0.35
C LYS A 120 5.62 19.68 -0.95
N GLY A 121 6.91 19.68 -1.25
CA GLY A 121 7.46 20.30 -2.46
C GLY A 121 7.01 19.57 -3.72
N ILE A 122 7.12 18.24 -3.75
CA ILE A 122 6.72 17.42 -4.90
C ILE A 122 5.20 17.44 -5.10
N SER A 123 4.40 17.33 -4.04
CA SER A 123 2.92 17.41 -4.15
C SER A 123 2.43 18.78 -4.66
N PHE A 124 3.13 19.86 -4.33
CA PHE A 124 2.83 21.19 -4.88
C PHE A 124 3.23 21.31 -6.35
N LEU A 125 4.44 20.87 -6.69
CA LEU A 125 4.96 20.90 -8.06
C LEU A 125 4.14 20.02 -8.99
N SER A 126 3.59 18.89 -8.53
CA SER A 126 2.74 18.03 -9.34
C SER A 126 1.46 18.71 -9.83
N ILE A 127 1.02 19.79 -9.17
CA ILE A 127 -0.15 20.58 -9.58
C ILE A 127 0.28 21.81 -10.40
N LYS A 128 1.35 22.49 -9.97
CA LYS A 128 1.77 23.78 -10.57
C LYS A 128 2.64 23.63 -11.81
N ASP A 129 3.50 22.62 -11.84
CA ASP A 129 4.47 22.35 -12.91
C ASP A 129 4.74 20.82 -13.04
N PRO A 130 3.80 20.04 -13.61
CA PRO A 130 3.92 18.58 -13.70
C PRO A 130 5.14 18.12 -14.54
N ASP A 131 5.45 18.85 -15.60
CA ASP A 131 6.56 18.53 -16.50
C ASP A 131 7.91 18.77 -15.82
N GLY A 132 8.09 19.92 -15.17
CA GLY A 132 9.30 20.22 -14.39
C GLY A 132 9.45 19.33 -13.16
N MET A 133 8.34 18.94 -12.52
CA MET A 133 8.33 18.00 -11.38
C MET A 133 8.96 16.67 -11.77
N SER A 134 8.58 16.08 -12.91
CA SER A 134 9.10 14.79 -13.36
C SER A 134 10.62 14.80 -13.57
N GLY A 135 11.16 15.92 -14.10
CA GLY A 135 12.60 16.11 -14.25
C GLY A 135 13.32 16.21 -12.90
N LYS A 136 12.79 17.00 -11.97
CA LYS A 136 13.32 17.13 -10.60
C LYS A 136 13.29 15.79 -9.86
N LEU A 137 12.23 15.00 -10.05
CA LEU A 137 12.09 13.69 -9.43
C LEU A 137 13.15 12.70 -9.95
N ARG A 138 13.41 12.65 -11.26
CA ARG A 138 14.53 11.84 -11.82
C ARG A 138 15.87 12.26 -11.24
N GLN A 139 16.14 13.57 -11.19
CA GLN A 139 17.38 14.09 -10.63
C GLN A 139 17.57 13.67 -9.16
N LEU A 140 16.52 13.71 -8.35
CA LEU A 140 16.55 13.28 -6.96
C LEU A 140 16.81 11.77 -6.81
N VAL A 141 16.20 10.96 -7.69
CA VAL A 141 16.47 9.51 -7.75
C VAL A 141 17.92 9.23 -8.13
N ASP A 142 18.46 9.95 -9.12
CA ASP A 142 19.86 9.82 -9.53
C ASP A 142 20.80 10.18 -8.38
N TRP A 143 20.53 11.26 -7.66
CA TRP A 143 21.30 11.64 -6.48
C TRP A 143 21.22 10.61 -5.36
N SER A 144 20.05 10.00 -5.15
CA SER A 144 19.89 8.93 -4.17
C SER A 144 20.76 7.72 -4.52
N CYS A 145 20.75 7.30 -5.78
CA CYS A 145 21.57 6.19 -6.27
C CYS A 145 23.08 6.52 -6.21
N GLU A 146 23.47 7.72 -6.61
CA GLU A 146 24.85 8.22 -6.53
C GLU A 146 25.35 8.26 -5.08
N ALA A 147 24.51 8.73 -4.15
CA ALA A 147 24.83 8.78 -2.73
C ALA A 147 24.99 7.39 -2.09
N LEU A 148 24.24 6.39 -2.59
CA LEU A 148 24.26 5.00 -2.13
C LEU A 148 25.36 4.15 -2.76
N ASN A 149 26.06 4.66 -3.78
CA ASN A 149 27.19 3.96 -4.37
C ASN A 149 28.34 3.84 -3.35
N LEU A 150 28.67 2.61 -2.99
CA LEU A 150 29.67 2.32 -1.95
C LEU A 150 31.07 2.77 -2.36
N ASP A 151 31.49 2.49 -3.59
CA ASP A 151 32.83 2.87 -4.08
C ASP A 151 33.00 4.39 -4.07
N PHE A 152 31.96 5.11 -4.52
CA PHE A 152 31.92 6.55 -4.50
C PHE A 152 31.98 7.09 -3.06
N ALA A 153 31.23 6.50 -2.12
CA ALA A 153 31.30 6.87 -0.72
C ALA A 153 32.70 6.59 -0.11
N LEU A 154 33.32 5.45 -0.40
CA LEU A 154 34.64 5.09 0.13
C LEU A 154 35.76 5.99 -0.39
N ALA A 155 35.60 6.59 -1.57
CA ALA A 155 36.52 7.60 -2.09
C ALA A 155 36.46 8.94 -1.33
N GLN A 156 35.39 9.19 -0.57
CA GLN A 156 35.23 10.41 0.23
C GLN A 156 35.98 10.32 1.58
N PRO A 157 36.29 11.46 2.22
CA PRO A 157 36.80 11.47 3.59
C PRO A 157 35.88 10.69 4.55
N ILE A 158 36.46 10.02 5.56
CA ILE A 158 35.71 9.16 6.52
C ILE A 158 34.58 9.93 7.23
N ALA A 159 34.78 11.22 7.52
CA ALA A 159 33.73 12.05 8.14
C ALA A 159 32.52 12.30 7.22
N LEU A 160 32.70 12.13 5.91
CA LEU A 160 31.71 12.42 4.88
C LEU A 160 31.03 11.15 4.34
N ASN A 161 31.78 10.06 4.16
CA ASN A 161 31.26 8.84 3.54
C ASN A 161 30.01 8.28 4.24
N LEU A 162 30.04 8.18 5.57
CA LEU A 162 28.95 7.64 6.36
C LEU A 162 27.75 8.59 6.38
N ARG A 163 28.00 9.89 6.35
CA ARG A 163 26.94 10.90 6.24
C ARG A 163 26.24 10.79 4.89
N GLN A 164 27.01 10.69 3.81
CA GLN A 164 26.48 10.49 2.46
C GLN A 164 25.60 9.25 2.36
N LEU A 165 26.08 8.08 2.81
CA LEU A 165 25.28 6.83 2.78
C LEU A 165 24.01 6.95 3.63
N LYS A 166 24.09 7.60 4.80
CA LYS A 166 22.91 7.86 5.64
C LYS A 166 21.93 8.86 5.01
N ALA A 167 22.43 9.87 4.31
CA ALA A 167 21.60 10.83 3.60
C ALA A 167 20.93 10.17 2.39
N GLY A 168 21.67 9.37 1.61
CA GLY A 168 21.16 8.60 0.47
C GLY A 168 20.06 7.62 0.87
N THR A 169 20.25 6.86 1.96
CA THR A 169 19.22 5.94 2.48
C THR A 169 17.96 6.66 2.95
N LYS A 170 18.10 7.82 3.61
CA LYS A 170 16.95 8.65 4.00
C LYS A 170 16.24 9.26 2.81
N LEU A 171 16.98 9.69 1.79
CA LEU A 171 16.42 10.24 0.57
C LEU A 171 15.65 9.18 -0.21
N ALA A 172 16.18 7.97 -0.36
CA ALA A 172 15.49 6.84 -0.98
C ALA A 172 14.16 6.52 -0.26
N SER A 173 14.19 6.46 1.07
CA SER A 173 13.00 6.27 1.90
C SER A 173 11.96 7.37 1.69
N ALA A 174 12.37 8.65 1.71
CA ALA A 174 11.46 9.77 1.51
C ALA A 174 10.89 9.85 0.08
N LEU A 175 11.68 9.47 -0.93
CA LEU A 175 11.23 9.40 -2.33
C LEU A 175 10.19 8.30 -2.54
N ALA A 176 10.34 7.15 -1.87
CA ALA A 176 9.33 6.09 -1.93
C ALA A 176 7.96 6.57 -1.39
N ASP A 177 7.95 7.48 -0.41
CA ASP A 177 6.74 8.08 0.15
C ASP A 177 6.11 9.18 -0.74
N CYS A 178 6.71 9.51 -1.91
CA CYS A 178 6.24 10.58 -2.82
C CYS A 178 5.34 10.08 -3.96
N GLY A 179 4.72 8.92 -3.79
CA GLY A 179 3.74 8.33 -4.70
C GLY A 179 4.33 7.38 -5.75
N ALA A 180 3.44 6.70 -6.47
CA ALA A 180 3.78 5.59 -7.36
C ALA A 180 4.83 5.93 -8.44
N GLN A 181 4.80 7.15 -8.99
CA GLN A 181 5.78 7.58 -10.01
C GLN A 181 7.21 7.65 -9.44
N ALA A 182 7.38 8.15 -8.21
CA ALA A 182 8.68 8.24 -7.55
C ALA A 182 9.25 6.85 -7.23
N ALA A 183 8.39 5.98 -6.69
CA ALA A 183 8.71 4.59 -6.44
C ALA A 183 9.09 3.86 -7.74
N GLN A 184 8.37 4.09 -8.85
CA GLN A 184 8.72 3.51 -10.15
C GLN A 184 10.12 3.94 -10.63
N TYR A 185 10.44 5.24 -10.57
CA TYR A 185 11.77 5.72 -10.97
C TYR A 185 12.90 5.14 -10.11
N LEU A 186 12.67 4.98 -8.80
CA LEU A 186 13.60 4.31 -7.90
C LEU A 186 13.84 2.84 -8.32
N LEU A 187 12.76 2.12 -8.64
CA LEU A 187 12.83 0.71 -9.08
C LEU A 187 13.55 0.56 -10.43
N GLU A 188 13.25 1.43 -11.41
CA GLU A 188 13.93 1.46 -12.71
C GLU A 188 15.45 1.66 -12.58
N LYS A 189 15.89 2.35 -11.52
CA LYS A 189 17.31 2.59 -11.22
C LYS A 189 17.97 1.48 -10.38
N GLY A 190 17.24 0.42 -10.02
CA GLY A 190 17.79 -0.70 -9.26
C GLY A 190 18.08 -0.35 -7.79
N ILE A 191 17.26 0.52 -7.17
CA ILE A 191 17.48 0.94 -5.78
C ILE A 191 17.48 -0.26 -4.81
N VAL A 192 16.64 -1.26 -5.07
CA VAL A 192 16.48 -2.43 -4.19
C VAL A 192 17.78 -3.22 -4.14
N GLY A 193 18.37 -3.52 -5.30
CA GLY A 193 19.67 -4.17 -5.40
C GLY A 193 20.79 -3.37 -4.73
N SER A 194 20.79 -2.04 -4.88
CA SER A 194 21.78 -1.15 -4.26
C SER A 194 21.69 -1.17 -2.73
N LEU A 195 20.47 -1.08 -2.19
CA LEU A 195 20.20 -1.15 -0.74
C LEU A 195 20.56 -2.52 -0.18
N LEU A 196 20.16 -3.60 -0.85
CA LEU A 196 20.56 -4.95 -0.45
C LEU A 196 22.08 -5.13 -0.53
N GLY A 197 22.76 -4.58 -1.54
CA GLY A 197 24.23 -4.60 -1.63
C GLY A 197 24.89 -3.98 -0.40
N LEU A 198 24.42 -2.80 0.04
CA LEU A 198 24.92 -2.14 1.24
C LEU A 198 24.68 -2.93 2.53
N LEU A 199 23.64 -3.74 2.61
CA LEU A 199 23.34 -4.56 3.79
C LEU A 199 24.41 -5.63 4.06
N PHE A 200 25.03 -6.13 2.99
CA PHE A 200 26.04 -7.19 2.99
C PHE A 200 27.48 -6.67 2.85
N ALA A 201 27.67 -5.38 2.59
CA ALA A 201 28.99 -4.80 2.49
C ALA A 201 29.78 -4.91 3.82
N GLU A 202 31.09 -5.09 3.70
CA GLU A 202 31.98 -5.21 4.84
C GLU A 202 31.98 -3.93 5.70
N HIS A 203 32.09 -4.11 7.02
CA HIS A 203 32.21 -3.03 8.01
C HIS A 203 31.05 -2.03 8.06
N VAL A 204 29.88 -2.36 7.50
CA VAL A 204 28.68 -1.51 7.61
C VAL A 204 28.10 -1.56 9.03
N SER A 205 28.04 -0.39 9.67
CA SER A 205 27.48 -0.25 11.02
C SER A 205 26.00 -0.67 11.10
N SER A 206 25.56 -1.19 12.25
CA SER A 206 24.16 -1.56 12.48
C SER A 206 23.20 -0.38 12.26
N THR A 207 23.62 0.85 12.58
CA THR A 207 22.83 2.06 12.32
C THR A 207 22.58 2.29 10.84
N LEU A 208 23.57 2.03 9.99
CA LEU A 208 23.38 2.15 8.53
C LEU A 208 22.50 1.00 8.01
N LYS A 209 22.70 -0.24 8.47
CA LYS A 209 21.82 -1.37 8.14
C LYS A 209 20.36 -1.08 8.49
N LEU A 210 20.09 -0.49 9.66
CA LEU A 210 18.74 -0.08 10.06
C LEU A 210 18.15 1.00 9.15
N ASN A 211 18.96 1.94 8.63
CA ASN A 211 18.48 2.92 7.66
C ASN A 211 18.19 2.30 6.30
N VAL A 212 19.03 1.35 5.86
CA VAL A 212 18.80 0.56 4.65
C VAL A 212 17.48 -0.21 4.77
N LEU A 213 17.27 -0.93 5.87
CA LEU A 213 16.04 -1.69 6.12
C LEU A 213 14.82 -0.77 6.20
N ARG A 214 14.92 0.43 6.79
CA ARG A 214 13.83 1.42 6.76
C ARG A 214 13.53 1.90 5.35
N SER A 215 14.55 2.12 4.53
CA SER A 215 14.36 2.52 3.15
C SER A 215 13.70 1.41 2.32
N LEU A 216 14.08 0.15 2.53
CA LEU A 216 13.40 -0.99 1.92
C LEU A 216 11.95 -1.06 2.37
N ASP A 217 11.67 -0.81 3.66
CA ASP A 217 10.31 -0.79 4.22
C ASP A 217 9.40 0.25 3.53
N SER A 218 9.92 1.46 3.27
CA SER A 218 9.18 2.48 2.52
C SER A 218 8.92 2.03 1.08
N ILE A 219 9.92 1.44 0.41
CA ILE A 219 9.79 0.99 -0.99
C ILE A 219 8.73 -0.12 -1.11
N ILE A 220 8.74 -1.10 -0.21
CA ILE A 220 7.78 -2.23 -0.22
C ILE A 220 6.40 -1.85 0.34
N SER A 221 6.19 -0.60 0.74
CA SER A 221 4.85 -0.14 1.10
C SER A 221 3.96 0.02 -0.16
N GLU A 222 4.57 0.05 -1.34
CA GLU A 222 3.89 0.02 -2.64
C GLU A 222 3.94 -1.40 -3.26
N PRO A 223 2.87 -1.87 -3.95
CA PRO A 223 2.84 -3.21 -4.54
C PRO A 223 4.01 -3.51 -5.47
N GLN A 224 4.34 -2.54 -6.35
CA GLN A 224 5.49 -2.64 -7.27
C GLN A 224 6.83 -2.81 -6.54
N GLY A 225 6.97 -2.27 -5.33
CA GLY A 225 8.18 -2.41 -4.52
C GLY A 225 8.30 -3.79 -3.88
N VAL A 226 7.19 -4.35 -3.37
CA VAL A 226 7.17 -5.73 -2.88
C VAL A 226 7.46 -6.70 -4.02
N GLU A 227 6.82 -6.51 -5.17
CA GLU A 227 7.06 -7.33 -6.35
C GLU A 227 8.52 -7.26 -6.80
N ALA A 228 9.13 -6.07 -6.78
CA ALA A 228 10.55 -5.93 -7.07
C ALA A 228 11.38 -6.73 -6.07
N LEU A 229 11.15 -6.61 -4.76
CA LEU A 229 11.89 -7.38 -3.75
C LEU A 229 11.76 -8.91 -3.93
N LEU A 230 10.57 -9.40 -4.27
CA LEU A 230 10.29 -10.83 -4.46
C LEU A 230 10.83 -11.35 -5.80
N ARG A 231 10.77 -10.53 -6.86
CA ARG A 231 11.18 -10.92 -8.22
C ARG A 231 12.62 -10.60 -8.56
N ASP A 232 13.33 -9.79 -7.77
CA ASP A 232 14.64 -9.25 -8.12
C ASP A 232 15.62 -10.37 -8.52
N ARG A 233 15.78 -10.57 -9.82
CA ARG A 233 16.81 -11.43 -10.42
C ARG A 233 17.85 -10.49 -11.00
N HIS A 234 18.57 -9.79 -10.13
CA HIS A 234 19.67 -8.93 -10.56
C HIS A 234 20.67 -9.76 -11.39
N HIS A 235 21.05 -9.24 -12.55
CA HIS A 235 21.92 -9.92 -13.51
C HIS A 235 23.32 -10.25 -12.97
N ASP A 236 23.73 -9.69 -11.83
CA ASP A 236 25.09 -9.78 -11.28
C ASP A 236 25.22 -10.69 -10.05
N ASN A 237 24.13 -11.24 -9.50
CA ASN A 237 24.17 -11.99 -8.24
C ASN A 237 23.30 -13.26 -8.31
N ASP A 238 23.90 -14.41 -8.66
CA ASP A 238 23.43 -15.81 -8.59
C ASP A 238 21.94 -16.15 -8.89
N GLY A 239 21.15 -15.22 -9.41
CA GLY A 239 19.70 -15.35 -9.57
C GLY A 239 18.91 -15.35 -8.26
N THR A 240 19.49 -14.94 -7.13
CA THR A 240 18.84 -14.95 -5.80
C THR A 240 17.89 -13.77 -5.63
N SER A 241 16.66 -14.01 -5.16
CA SER A 241 15.69 -12.93 -4.89
C SER A 241 16.07 -12.06 -3.70
N GLY A 242 15.51 -10.85 -3.62
CA GLY A 242 15.68 -9.99 -2.44
C GLY A 242 15.18 -10.65 -1.15
N TYR A 243 14.12 -11.45 -1.23
CA TYR A 243 13.65 -12.29 -0.13
C TYR A 243 14.72 -13.29 0.34
N GLN A 244 15.34 -14.03 -0.58
CA GLN A 244 16.40 -14.99 -0.25
C GLN A 244 17.62 -14.29 0.36
N ARG A 245 18.01 -13.14 -0.20
CA ARG A 245 19.10 -12.33 0.37
C ARG A 245 18.75 -11.88 1.79
N LEU A 246 17.51 -11.47 2.07
CA LEU A 246 17.10 -11.15 3.44
C LEU A 246 17.10 -12.37 4.37
N LEU A 247 16.80 -13.58 3.87
CA LEU A 247 16.98 -14.80 4.65
C LEU A 247 18.45 -15.05 5.00
N ASP A 248 19.35 -14.87 4.04
CA ASP A 248 20.80 -15.01 4.26
C ASP A 248 21.32 -14.04 5.31
N LEU A 249 20.71 -12.85 5.45
CA LEU A 249 21.05 -11.90 6.49
C LEU A 249 20.92 -12.51 7.90
N PHE A 250 19.92 -13.37 8.13
CA PHE A 250 19.69 -14.01 9.43
C PHE A 250 20.65 -15.14 9.74
N LEU A 251 21.30 -15.69 8.71
CA LEU A 251 22.37 -16.68 8.88
C LEU A 251 23.69 -16.03 9.35
N LEU A 252 23.77 -14.70 9.28
CA LEU A 252 24.90 -13.91 9.74
C LEU A 252 24.66 -13.37 11.16
N ASP A 253 25.75 -13.07 11.87
CA ASP A 253 25.68 -12.38 13.16
C ASP A 253 25.13 -10.96 13.01
N GLN A 254 23.84 -10.79 13.29
CA GLN A 254 23.18 -9.49 13.32
C GLN A 254 22.81 -9.06 14.74
N THR A 255 22.75 -7.74 14.94
CA THR A 255 22.12 -7.22 16.16
C THR A 255 20.63 -7.51 16.14
N VAL A 256 20.03 -7.70 17.32
CA VAL A 256 18.60 -7.99 17.48
C VAL A 256 17.74 -7.00 16.69
N ARG A 257 18.06 -5.70 16.72
CA ARG A 257 17.29 -4.67 16.00
C ARG A 257 17.34 -4.84 14.48
N VAL A 258 18.49 -5.23 13.93
CA VAL A 258 18.64 -5.46 12.48
C VAL A 258 17.87 -6.70 12.07
N ALA A 259 17.95 -7.78 12.86
CA ALA A 259 17.16 -8.98 12.64
C ALA A 259 15.64 -8.68 12.70
N THR A 260 15.17 -8.00 13.74
CA THR A 260 13.75 -7.62 13.87
C THR A 260 13.28 -6.74 12.70
N ALA A 261 14.08 -5.76 12.27
CA ALA A 261 13.72 -4.91 11.12
C ALA A 261 13.69 -5.69 9.79
N GLY A 262 14.63 -6.62 9.58
CA GLY A 262 14.59 -7.53 8.43
C GLY A 262 13.39 -8.47 8.46
N ALA A 263 13.01 -8.95 9.64
CA ALA A 263 11.90 -9.89 9.80
C ALA A 263 10.58 -9.20 9.46
N ALA A 264 10.42 -7.93 9.86
CA ALA A 264 9.25 -7.14 9.48
C ALA A 264 9.06 -7.02 7.97
N ILE A 265 10.15 -6.86 7.21
CA ILE A 265 10.08 -6.85 5.74
C ILE A 265 9.63 -8.21 5.21
N LEU A 266 10.17 -9.32 5.73
CA LEU A 266 9.78 -10.66 5.31
C LEU A 266 8.30 -10.95 5.64
N HIS A 267 7.82 -10.53 6.81
CA HIS A 267 6.41 -10.67 7.18
C HIS A 267 5.49 -9.87 6.27
N LYS A 268 5.88 -8.65 5.87
CA LYS A 268 5.15 -7.87 4.86
C LYS A 268 5.14 -8.56 3.48
N GLY A 269 6.27 -9.15 3.09
CA GLY A 269 6.37 -9.94 1.86
C GLY A 269 5.43 -11.15 1.87
N HIS A 270 5.44 -11.93 2.95
CA HIS A 270 4.54 -13.07 3.13
C HIS A 270 3.07 -12.64 3.14
N PHE A 271 2.73 -11.56 3.84
CA PHE A 271 1.38 -10.99 3.83
C PHE A 271 0.91 -10.65 2.42
N TYR A 272 1.77 -10.02 1.63
CA TYR A 272 1.48 -9.71 0.22
C TYR A 272 1.29 -10.97 -0.62
N GLU A 273 2.09 -12.02 -0.41
CA GLU A 273 1.94 -13.31 -1.12
C GLU A 273 0.59 -13.97 -0.82
N VAL A 274 0.20 -14.02 0.46
CA VAL A 274 -1.10 -14.59 0.89
C VAL A 274 -2.26 -13.79 0.29
N LEU A 275 -2.19 -12.45 0.30
CA LEU A 275 -3.20 -11.59 -0.34
C LEU A 275 -3.28 -11.82 -1.86
N THR A 276 -2.14 -11.98 -2.53
CA THR A 276 -2.07 -12.22 -3.97
C THR A 276 -2.64 -13.59 -4.32
N ASP A 277 -2.40 -14.60 -3.48
CA ASP A 277 -2.96 -15.94 -3.65
C ASP A 277 -4.47 -15.96 -3.38
N LEU A 278 -4.96 -15.19 -2.41
CA LEU A 278 -6.39 -14.98 -2.20
C LEU A 278 -7.03 -14.30 -3.41
N GLN A 279 -6.43 -13.21 -3.90
CA GLN A 279 -6.90 -12.51 -5.10
C GLN A 279 -6.97 -13.45 -6.29
N ARG A 280 -5.91 -14.23 -6.55
CA ARG A 280 -5.86 -15.19 -7.66
C ARG A 280 -6.95 -16.26 -7.52
N THR A 281 -7.15 -16.78 -6.31
CA THR A 281 -8.19 -17.77 -6.02
C THR A 281 -9.58 -17.19 -6.30
N ALA A 282 -9.85 -15.98 -5.78
CA ALA A 282 -11.11 -15.27 -6.01
C ALA A 282 -11.33 -14.94 -7.49
N SER A 283 -10.30 -14.52 -8.24
CA SER A 283 -10.41 -14.24 -9.67
C SER A 283 -10.76 -15.49 -10.48
N VAL A 284 -10.11 -16.63 -10.20
CA VAL A 284 -10.44 -17.91 -10.86
C VAL A 284 -11.88 -18.31 -10.59
N TRP A 285 -12.40 -18.05 -9.40
CA TRP A 285 -13.80 -18.34 -9.07
C TRP A 285 -14.77 -17.38 -9.75
N ALA A 286 -14.44 -16.09 -9.78
CA ALA A 286 -15.24 -15.08 -10.48
C ALA A 286 -15.36 -15.41 -11.98
N GLU A 287 -14.30 -15.91 -12.61
CA GLU A 287 -14.31 -16.33 -14.02
C GLU A 287 -15.12 -17.62 -14.27
N ARG A 288 -15.26 -18.49 -13.26
CA ARG A 288 -16.09 -19.70 -13.36
C ARG A 288 -17.59 -19.40 -13.24
N HIS A 289 -17.96 -18.23 -12.73
CA HIS A 289 -19.35 -17.77 -12.71
C HIS A 289 -19.60 -16.85 -13.91
N PRO A 290 -20.35 -17.28 -14.95
CA PRO A 290 -20.87 -16.33 -15.91
C PRO A 290 -21.75 -15.31 -15.17
N THR A 291 -21.55 -14.03 -15.46
CA THR A 291 -22.46 -12.99 -14.98
C THR A 291 -23.87 -13.34 -15.44
N VAL A 292 -24.82 -13.27 -14.51
CA VAL A 292 -26.25 -13.62 -14.72
C VAL A 292 -26.92 -12.82 -15.87
N GLY A 293 -26.21 -11.88 -16.51
CA GLY A 293 -26.69 -11.08 -17.63
C GLY A 293 -26.42 -11.61 -19.05
N GLU A 294 -25.50 -12.56 -19.28
CA GLU A 294 -25.15 -12.97 -20.66
C GLU A 294 -26.00 -14.12 -21.24
N VAL A 295 -26.73 -14.86 -20.40
CA VAL A 295 -27.58 -15.98 -20.85
C VAL A 295 -28.91 -15.48 -21.44
N GLY A 296 -29.39 -14.30 -21.01
CA GLY A 296 -30.67 -13.75 -21.49
C GLY A 296 -30.64 -13.17 -22.91
N GLU A 297 -29.47 -12.79 -23.44
CA GLU A 297 -29.38 -12.17 -24.77
C GLU A 297 -29.08 -13.16 -25.90
N ARG A 298 -28.47 -14.31 -25.61
CA ARG A 298 -28.17 -15.31 -26.66
C ARG A 298 -29.41 -16.07 -27.11
N GLU A 299 -30.29 -16.47 -26.20
CA GLU A 299 -31.50 -17.23 -26.52
C GLU A 299 -32.57 -16.37 -27.24
N GLY A 300 -32.58 -15.05 -26.99
CA GLY A 300 -33.45 -14.11 -27.73
C GLY A 300 -33.04 -13.94 -29.20
N SER A 301 -31.75 -14.05 -29.52
CA SER A 301 -31.24 -13.76 -30.86
C SER A 301 -31.29 -14.93 -31.86
N GLU A 302 -31.35 -16.18 -31.37
CA GLU A 302 -31.50 -17.37 -32.21
C GLU A 302 -32.98 -17.70 -32.47
N SER A 303 -33.85 -17.47 -31.48
CA SER A 303 -35.31 -17.63 -31.61
C SER A 303 -35.93 -16.69 -32.66
N GLU A 304 -35.47 -15.43 -32.73
CA GLU A 304 -35.96 -14.46 -33.73
C GLU A 304 -35.50 -14.77 -35.17
N ARG A 305 -34.34 -15.45 -35.34
CA ARG A 305 -33.82 -15.82 -36.67
C ARG A 305 -34.55 -17.02 -37.26
N GLU A 306 -34.93 -18.00 -36.44
CA GLU A 306 -35.70 -19.16 -36.92
C GLU A 306 -37.21 -18.88 -37.12
N ALA A 307 -37.76 -17.86 -36.45
CA ALA A 307 -39.13 -17.40 -36.69
C ALA A 307 -39.26 -16.62 -38.01
N GLY A 308 -38.25 -15.82 -38.38
CA GLY A 308 -38.25 -15.01 -39.61
C GLY A 308 -38.03 -15.81 -40.91
N GLU A 309 -37.45 -17.01 -40.86
CA GLU A 309 -37.29 -17.86 -42.04
C GLU A 309 -38.50 -18.77 -42.32
N ARG A 310 -39.28 -19.16 -41.31
CA ARG A 310 -40.48 -19.98 -41.49
C ARG A 310 -41.69 -19.21 -42.03
N ASP A 311 -41.72 -17.89 -41.85
CA ASP A 311 -42.81 -17.02 -42.35
C ASP A 311 -42.68 -16.65 -43.84
N ARG A 312 -41.56 -16.96 -44.51
CA ARG A 312 -41.41 -16.71 -45.96
C ARG A 312 -41.78 -17.90 -46.85
N GLU A 313 -41.94 -19.10 -46.31
CA GLU A 313 -42.21 -20.30 -47.12
C GLU A 313 -43.66 -20.78 -47.13
N SER A 314 -44.57 -20.17 -46.35
CA SER A 314 -45.97 -20.62 -46.25
C SER A 314 -47.01 -19.69 -46.89
N ALA A 315 -46.58 -18.76 -47.76
CA ALA A 315 -47.49 -17.88 -48.49
C ALA A 315 -48.01 -18.47 -49.82
N GLU A 316 -48.31 -19.77 -49.89
CA GLU A 316 -49.14 -20.34 -50.96
C GLU A 316 -49.89 -21.57 -50.45
N ARG A 317 -51.12 -21.37 -49.94
CA ARG A 317 -52.30 -22.21 -50.21
C ARG A 317 -53.52 -21.70 -49.46
N GLU A 318 -54.51 -21.32 -50.24
CA GLU A 318 -55.86 -20.97 -49.84
C GLU A 318 -56.57 -22.12 -49.11
N GLY A 319 -57.51 -21.77 -48.22
CA GLY A 319 -58.73 -22.55 -48.04
C GLY A 319 -59.07 -22.96 -46.61
N ASP A 320 -60.13 -22.33 -46.11
CA ASP A 320 -61.22 -22.93 -45.31
C ASP A 320 -61.32 -22.56 -43.83
N GLU A 321 -62.56 -22.20 -43.48
CA GLU A 321 -63.02 -21.71 -42.18
C GLU A 321 -63.04 -22.84 -41.14
N ARG A 322 -62.63 -22.57 -39.89
CA ARG A 322 -63.39 -22.92 -38.66
C ARG A 322 -62.64 -22.58 -37.36
N GLU A 323 -63.42 -21.93 -36.50
CA GLU A 323 -63.51 -22.00 -35.03
C GLU A 323 -62.26 -22.20 -34.16
N ARG A 324 -62.09 -21.22 -33.27
CA ARG A 324 -61.19 -21.17 -32.12
C ARG A 324 -61.37 -22.38 -31.20
N GLU A 325 -60.30 -23.15 -31.02
CA GLU A 325 -60.06 -23.91 -29.80
C GLU A 325 -58.62 -23.65 -29.33
N THR A 326 -58.50 -23.21 -28.08
CA THR A 326 -57.25 -23.00 -27.35
C THR A 326 -56.61 -24.35 -26.99
N PRO A 327 -55.31 -24.56 -27.24
CA PRO A 327 -54.52 -25.49 -26.45
C PRO A 327 -53.46 -24.73 -25.63
N GLU A 328 -53.65 -24.83 -24.32
CA GLU A 328 -52.64 -25.05 -23.29
C GLU A 328 -51.24 -24.45 -23.51
N VAL A 329 -50.94 -23.45 -22.67
CA VAL A 329 -49.58 -23.00 -22.36
C VAL A 329 -48.77 -24.20 -21.87
N GLU A 330 -47.88 -24.73 -22.72
CA GLU A 330 -46.81 -25.62 -22.28
C GLU A 330 -46.00 -24.87 -21.22
N ARG A 331 -46.05 -25.38 -19.99
CA ARG A 331 -45.18 -24.95 -18.91
C ARG A 331 -43.74 -25.11 -19.38
N GLU A 332 -43.01 -24.01 -19.43
CA GLU A 332 -41.54 -23.99 -19.44
C GLU A 332 -41.06 -25.03 -18.43
N SER A 333 -40.30 -26.02 -18.90
CA SER A 333 -39.63 -26.94 -17.98
C SER A 333 -38.77 -26.10 -17.04
N PRO A 334 -38.83 -26.35 -15.73
CA PRO A 334 -38.00 -25.62 -14.79
C PRO A 334 -36.55 -25.84 -15.20
N MET A 335 -35.86 -24.77 -15.58
CA MET A 335 -34.41 -24.73 -15.77
C MET A 335 -33.76 -25.64 -14.72
N ASP A 336 -32.99 -26.62 -15.18
CA ASP A 336 -32.39 -27.63 -14.33
C ASP A 336 -31.37 -26.95 -13.40
N ILE A 337 -31.83 -26.63 -12.20
CA ILE A 337 -31.06 -26.01 -11.11
C ILE A 337 -29.81 -26.85 -10.81
N ASP A 338 -29.88 -28.17 -11.01
CA ASP A 338 -28.75 -29.06 -10.79
C ASP A 338 -27.65 -28.82 -11.83
N THR A 339 -27.98 -28.48 -13.08
CA THR A 339 -26.98 -28.14 -14.11
C THR A 339 -26.30 -26.79 -13.84
N LEU A 340 -27.03 -25.81 -13.29
CA LEU A 340 -26.47 -24.52 -12.87
C LEU A 340 -25.61 -24.65 -11.60
N LEU A 341 -26.01 -25.48 -10.65
CA LEU A 341 -25.23 -25.80 -9.44
C LEU A 341 -23.97 -26.61 -9.78
N GLU A 342 -24.03 -27.52 -10.77
CA GLU A 342 -22.86 -28.24 -11.27
C GLU A 342 -21.86 -27.30 -11.97
N SER A 343 -22.34 -26.32 -12.75
CA SER A 343 -21.48 -25.28 -13.36
C SER A 343 -20.90 -24.28 -12.34
N ALA A 344 -21.52 -24.17 -11.17
CA ALA A 344 -21.13 -23.30 -10.05
C ALA A 344 -20.33 -24.02 -8.95
N SER A 345 -19.99 -25.31 -9.14
CA SER A 345 -19.45 -26.14 -8.07
C SER A 345 -18.00 -25.77 -7.73
N LEU A 346 -17.84 -24.92 -6.71
CA LEU A 346 -16.59 -24.79 -5.96
C LEU A 346 -16.22 -26.17 -5.41
N SER A 347 -15.02 -26.65 -5.73
CA SER A 347 -14.59 -27.94 -5.19
C SER A 347 -14.32 -27.84 -3.69
N GLU A 348 -14.44 -28.95 -2.97
CA GLU A 348 -14.09 -29.01 -1.54
C GLU A 348 -12.65 -28.52 -1.29
N GLY A 349 -11.71 -28.89 -2.17
CA GLY A 349 -10.32 -28.42 -2.10
C GLY A 349 -10.15 -26.91 -2.38
N ASP A 350 -11.02 -26.30 -3.18
CA ASP A 350 -11.06 -24.85 -3.38
C ASP A 350 -11.49 -24.15 -2.07
N LEU A 351 -12.51 -24.68 -1.38
CA LEU A 351 -12.98 -24.15 -0.10
C LEU A 351 -11.94 -24.33 1.02
N GLU A 352 -11.29 -25.49 1.11
CA GLU A 352 -10.19 -25.73 2.06
C GLU A 352 -9.02 -24.75 1.83
N ARG A 353 -8.67 -24.50 0.56
CA ARG A 353 -7.63 -23.53 0.22
C ARG A 353 -8.02 -22.11 0.64
N LEU A 354 -9.27 -21.69 0.38
CA LEU A 354 -9.75 -20.38 0.81
C LEU A 354 -9.70 -20.26 2.33
N GLN A 355 -10.20 -21.28 3.04
CA GLN A 355 -10.15 -21.31 4.50
C GLN A 355 -8.72 -21.13 5.01
N GLY A 356 -7.76 -21.90 4.48
CA GLY A 356 -6.36 -21.77 4.87
C GLY A 356 -5.76 -20.38 4.62
N LEU A 357 -6.10 -19.75 3.48
CA LEU A 357 -5.67 -18.38 3.20
C LEU A 357 -6.27 -17.36 4.16
N LEU A 358 -7.56 -17.51 4.51
CA LEU A 358 -8.24 -16.62 5.45
C LEU A 358 -7.73 -16.79 6.89
N GLU A 359 -7.46 -18.03 7.32
CA GLU A 359 -6.86 -18.32 8.62
C GLU A 359 -5.46 -17.71 8.75
N GLU A 360 -4.64 -17.83 7.70
CA GLU A 360 -3.30 -17.23 7.67
C GLU A 360 -3.38 -15.70 7.65
N LEU A 361 -4.27 -15.09 6.87
CA LEU A 361 -4.47 -13.64 6.88
C LEU A 361 -4.93 -13.13 8.24
N LEU A 362 -5.86 -13.84 8.89
CA LEU A 362 -6.30 -13.50 10.24
C LEU A 362 -5.11 -13.51 11.21
N HIS A 363 -4.31 -14.59 11.21
CA HIS A 363 -3.13 -14.70 12.07
C HIS A 363 -2.11 -13.57 11.81
N LEU A 364 -1.86 -13.26 10.54
CA LEU A 364 -0.94 -12.19 10.16
C LEU A 364 -1.45 -10.81 10.57
N LEU A 365 -2.76 -10.54 10.46
CA LEU A 365 -3.36 -9.29 10.89
C LEU A 365 -3.32 -9.12 12.41
N GLU A 366 -3.63 -10.18 13.17
CA GLU A 366 -3.54 -10.18 14.65
C GLU A 366 -2.12 -9.91 15.13
N THR A 367 -1.12 -10.43 14.42
CA THR A 367 0.29 -10.29 14.81
C THR A 367 0.99 -9.09 14.18
N ALA A 368 0.41 -8.45 13.15
CA ALA A 368 1.00 -7.36 12.37
C ALA A 368 1.59 -6.22 13.21
N PRO A 369 0.94 -5.73 14.30
CA PRO A 369 1.51 -4.66 15.13
C PRO A 369 2.86 -5.01 15.76
N HIS A 370 3.18 -6.30 15.87
CA HIS A 370 4.36 -6.83 16.54
C HIS A 370 5.38 -7.42 15.57
N CYS A 371 4.93 -7.99 14.45
CA CYS A 371 5.79 -8.67 13.48
C CYS A 371 6.08 -7.84 12.22
N MET A 372 5.18 -6.95 11.78
CA MET A 372 5.34 -6.18 10.52
C MET A 372 5.77 -4.73 10.74
N VAL A 373 5.93 -4.28 11.98
CA VAL A 373 6.35 -2.90 12.29
C VAL A 373 7.83 -2.89 12.67
N GLN A 374 8.63 -2.10 11.92
CA GLN A 374 10.04 -1.93 12.28
C GLN A 374 10.21 -1.20 13.63
N PRO A 375 11.23 -1.56 14.42
CA PRO A 375 11.50 -0.88 15.68
C PRO A 375 11.88 0.59 15.45
N PRO A 376 11.45 1.53 16.32
CA PRO A 376 11.76 2.94 16.15
C PRO A 376 13.29 3.17 16.18
N GLY A 377 13.74 4.19 15.45
CA GLY A 377 15.16 4.54 15.33
C GLY A 377 15.81 4.86 16.69
N LYS A 378 15.04 5.45 17.60
CA LYS A 378 15.41 5.73 19.00
C LYS A 378 14.52 4.91 19.93
N ALA A 379 14.90 3.67 20.20
CA ALA A 379 14.27 2.87 21.25
C ALA A 379 15.23 2.82 22.44
N PHE A 380 14.81 3.34 23.59
CA PHE A 380 15.54 3.12 24.83
C PHE A 380 15.23 1.70 25.35
N PRO A 381 16.19 1.03 26.00
CA PRO A 381 15.96 -0.29 26.59
C PRO A 381 15.09 -0.12 27.84
N THR A 382 13.78 -0.06 27.64
CA THR A 382 12.80 0.06 28.71
C THR A 382 11.70 -0.96 28.51
N SER A 383 11.18 -1.49 29.63
CA SER A 383 10.07 -2.46 29.65
C SER A 383 8.74 -1.86 29.19
N ALA A 384 8.68 -0.54 29.01
CA ALA A 384 7.56 0.19 28.46
C ALA A 384 8.02 1.00 27.23
N ARG A 385 7.13 1.14 26.25
CA ARG A 385 7.33 1.96 25.06
C ARG A 385 7.32 3.44 25.47
N ILE A 386 8.50 4.08 25.55
CA ILE A 386 8.64 5.50 25.96
C ILE A 386 8.41 6.47 24.80
N THR A 387 8.69 6.03 23.57
CA THR A 387 8.29 6.80 22.38
C THR A 387 6.78 6.71 22.22
N GLY A 388 6.12 7.81 21.85
CA GLY A 388 4.68 7.84 21.58
C GLY A 388 4.21 6.74 20.61
N PRO A 389 2.88 6.63 20.38
CA PRO A 389 2.37 5.73 19.36
C PRO A 389 3.18 5.91 18.06
N PRO A 390 3.45 4.83 17.30
CA PRO A 390 4.17 4.98 16.06
C PRO A 390 3.44 6.05 15.23
N GLU A 391 4.17 6.86 14.44
CA GLU A 391 3.53 7.64 13.38
C GLU A 391 2.87 6.63 12.42
N ARG A 392 1.66 6.24 12.74
CA ARG A 392 0.77 5.42 11.94
C ARG A 392 -0.18 6.38 11.27
N ASP A 393 -0.52 6.07 10.03
CA ASP A 393 -1.67 6.66 9.35
C ASP A 393 -2.99 6.20 10.00
N ASP A 394 -2.92 5.22 10.92
CA ASP A 394 -3.99 4.68 11.74
C ASP A 394 -3.99 5.26 13.17
N PRO A 395 -5.04 6.00 13.58
CA PRO A 395 -5.15 6.59 14.90
C PRO A 395 -5.44 5.60 16.05
N TYR A 396 -5.79 4.34 15.78
CA TYR A 396 -6.08 3.35 16.83
C TYR A 396 -5.57 1.94 16.52
N PRO A 397 -4.30 1.65 16.87
CA PRO A 397 -3.71 0.32 16.82
C PRO A 397 -4.46 -0.81 17.55
N THR A 398 -5.31 -0.45 18.51
CA THR A 398 -5.95 -1.35 19.47
C THR A 398 -7.40 -1.69 19.12
N LEU A 399 -7.93 -1.18 18.00
CA LEU A 399 -9.29 -1.47 17.53
C LEU A 399 -9.38 -2.72 16.64
N TYR A 400 -8.25 -3.38 16.36
CA TYR A 400 -8.17 -4.66 15.65
C TYR A 400 -7.40 -5.66 16.48
#